data_AF-A0A1M3IAY1-F1
#
_entry.id   AF-A0A1M3IAY1-F1
#
_cell.length_a   1.000
_cell.length_b   1.000
_cell.length_c   1.000
_cell.angle_alpha   90.00
_cell.angle_beta   90.00
_cell.angle_gamma   90.00
#
_symmetry.space_group_name_H-M   'P 1'
#
loop_
_entity.id
_entity.type
_entity.pdbx_description
1 polymer ?
#
loop_
_entity_poly.entity_id
_entity_poly.type
_entity_poly.pdbx_seq_one_letter_code
_entity_poly.pdbx_strand_id
1 'polypeptide(L)'
;MQWNHIPAEVPTHFDLHGNANGWSSRGGFMGLIGFMCALNMGMYLLLVNIEKIDPKRATADRAAVFNKIATGMTIFLTALNIVIIISGLNPDKKIADKALLPLMGLMFIFLGNYMHSVKPNYFVGIRIPWTLHDEDNWKKTHRLAGTIWFAGGILITLLSLVVSAETGAIAMQIIIGIMVLIPIAYSFILFRKKQSSNTQS
;
A
#
# COMPACT_ATOMS: atom_id res chain seq x y z
N MET A 1 -6.11 -27.29 -17.92
CA MET A 1 -6.90 -26.60 -18.97
C MET A 1 -8.24 -26.07 -18.39
N GLN A 2 -8.22 -25.18 -17.38
CA GLN A 2 -9.44 -24.52 -16.89
C GLN A 2 -9.87 -23.30 -17.74
N TRP A 3 -9.01 -22.88 -18.65
CA TRP A 3 -9.16 -21.67 -19.47
C TRP A 3 -10.39 -21.67 -20.38
N ASN A 4 -10.81 -22.86 -20.86
CA ASN A 4 -11.97 -23.01 -21.73
C ASN A 4 -13.30 -22.85 -20.99
N HIS A 5 -13.30 -22.83 -19.65
CA HIS A 5 -14.49 -22.68 -18.81
C HIS A 5 -14.71 -21.24 -18.33
N ILE A 6 -13.80 -20.31 -18.66
CA ILE A 6 -14.01 -18.90 -18.30
C ILE A 6 -15.07 -18.32 -19.24
N PRO A 7 -16.12 -17.66 -18.73
CA PRO A 7 -17.15 -17.03 -19.54
C PRO A 7 -16.55 -16.06 -20.59
N ALA A 8 -17.34 -15.74 -21.62
CA ALA A 8 -16.90 -14.79 -22.65
C ALA A 8 -16.58 -13.40 -22.07
N GLU A 9 -17.29 -13.04 -21.00
CA GLU A 9 -17.10 -11.81 -20.24
C GLU A 9 -16.98 -12.10 -18.74
N VAL A 10 -16.04 -11.42 -18.09
CA VAL A 10 -15.72 -11.57 -16.67
C VAL A 10 -15.88 -10.20 -16.00
N PRO A 11 -16.53 -10.10 -14.83
CA PRO A 11 -16.61 -8.83 -14.14
C PRO A 11 -15.23 -8.43 -13.62
N THR A 12 -14.80 -7.22 -13.97
CA THR A 12 -13.48 -6.68 -13.63
C THR A 12 -13.56 -5.40 -12.81
N HIS A 13 -14.74 -4.79 -12.72
CA HIS A 13 -14.99 -3.65 -11.84
C HIS A 13 -16.28 -3.90 -11.05
N PHE A 14 -16.22 -3.58 -9.76
CA PHE A 14 -17.32 -3.73 -8.82
C PHE A 14 -17.63 -2.36 -8.21
N ASP A 15 -18.91 -2.08 -7.99
CA ASP A 15 -19.35 -0.90 -7.24
C ASP A 15 -19.11 -1.06 -5.73
N LEU A 16 -19.46 -0.04 -4.94
CA LEU A 16 -19.33 -0.06 -3.48
C LEU A 16 -20.24 -1.09 -2.80
N HIS A 17 -21.21 -1.66 -3.51
CA HIS A 17 -22.13 -2.69 -3.05
C HIS A 17 -21.70 -4.10 -3.51
N GLY A 18 -20.53 -4.22 -4.14
CA GLY A 18 -19.98 -5.47 -4.65
C GLY A 18 -20.70 -6.01 -5.90
N ASN A 19 -21.48 -5.18 -6.58
CA ASN A 19 -22.11 -5.56 -7.83
C ASN A 19 -21.20 -5.24 -9.01
N ALA A 20 -21.14 -6.14 -9.99
CA ALA A 20 -20.35 -5.93 -11.19
C ALA A 20 -20.92 -4.78 -12.03
N ASN A 21 -20.19 -3.68 -12.15
CA ASN A 21 -20.55 -2.53 -12.98
C ASN A 21 -19.57 -2.31 -14.16
N GLY A 22 -18.53 -3.14 -14.27
CA GLY A 22 -17.63 -3.18 -15.42
C GLY A 22 -17.19 -4.59 -15.75
N TRP A 23 -17.26 -4.93 -17.04
CA TRP A 23 -17.02 -6.26 -17.57
C TRP A 23 -15.88 -6.20 -18.58
N SER A 24 -15.04 -7.23 -18.60
CA SER A 24 -13.97 -7.40 -19.58
C SER A 24 -14.18 -8.67 -20.37
N SER A 25 -13.83 -8.64 -21.65
CA SER A 25 -13.73 -9.87 -22.45
C SER A 25 -12.71 -10.83 -21.82
N ARG A 26 -12.83 -12.12 -22.13
CA ARG A 26 -11.87 -13.14 -21.69
C ARG A 26 -10.41 -12.74 -21.96
N GLY A 27 -10.14 -12.16 -23.14
CA GLY A 27 -8.81 -11.65 -23.50
C GLY A 27 -8.41 -10.42 -22.69
N GLY A 28 -9.34 -9.50 -22.43
CA GLY A 28 -9.11 -8.34 -21.56
C GLY A 28 -8.77 -8.76 -20.12
N PHE A 29 -9.45 -9.77 -19.59
CA PHE A 29 -9.16 -10.34 -18.27
C PHE A 29 -7.77 -11.00 -18.20
N MET A 30 -7.34 -11.71 -19.25
CA MET A 30 -5.94 -12.17 -19.35
C MET A 30 -4.96 -11.01 -19.35
N GLY A 31 -5.24 -9.97 -20.14
CA GLY A 31 -4.42 -8.78 -20.22
C GLY A 31 -4.24 -8.14 -18.85
N LEU A 32 -5.33 -8.04 -18.07
CA LEU A 32 -5.32 -7.54 -16.70
C LEU A 32 -4.43 -8.40 -15.79
N ILE A 33 -4.60 -9.73 -15.79
CA ILE A 33 -3.78 -10.64 -14.97
C ILE A 33 -2.31 -10.55 -15.39
N GLY A 34 -2.03 -10.57 -16.69
CA GLY A 34 -0.67 -10.46 -17.22
C GLY A 34 -0.01 -9.14 -16.84
N PHE A 35 -0.75 -8.03 -16.94
CA PHE A 35 -0.30 -6.72 -16.50
C PHE A 35 -0.02 -6.69 -14.99
N MET A 36 -0.89 -7.25 -14.16
CA MET A 36 -0.71 -7.31 -12.72
C MET A 36 0.50 -8.17 -12.31
N CYS A 37 0.74 -9.29 -12.99
CA CYS A 37 1.93 -10.11 -12.80
C CYS A 37 3.20 -9.35 -13.19
N ALA A 38 3.20 -8.68 -14.34
CA ALA A 38 4.32 -7.86 -14.80
C ALA A 38 4.59 -6.68 -13.84
N LEU A 39 3.54 -6.03 -13.35
CA LEU A 39 3.63 -4.97 -12.34
C LEU A 39 4.24 -5.50 -11.05
N ASN A 40 3.77 -6.65 -10.54
CA ASN A 40 4.32 -7.26 -9.33
C ASN A 40 5.82 -7.58 -9.48
N MET A 41 6.20 -8.21 -10.60
CA MET A 41 7.60 -8.48 -10.91
C MET A 41 8.43 -7.20 -11.03
N GLY A 42 7.92 -6.18 -11.72
CA GLY A 42 8.57 -4.88 -11.86
C GLY A 42 8.78 -4.20 -10.52
N MET A 43 7.77 -4.21 -9.64
CA MET A 43 7.87 -3.64 -8.30
C MET A 43 8.89 -4.37 -7.42
N TYR A 44 8.93 -5.70 -7.48
CA TYR A 44 9.94 -6.49 -6.76
C TYR A 44 11.36 -6.14 -7.23
N LEU A 45 11.57 -6.14 -8.55
CA LEU A 45 12.88 -5.82 -9.14
C LEU A 45 13.32 -4.39 -8.81
N LEU A 46 12.40 -3.42 -8.84
CA LEU A 46 12.67 -2.03 -8.48
C LEU A 46 13.13 -1.92 -7.02
N LEU A 47 12.40 -2.52 -6.08
CA LEU A 47 12.69 -2.38 -4.66
C LEU A 47 13.94 -3.15 -4.23
N VAL A 48 14.22 -4.33 -4.80
CA VAL A 48 15.45 -5.08 -4.51
C VAL A 48 16.68 -4.38 -5.10
N ASN A 49 16.54 -3.71 -6.24
CA ASN A 49 17.65 -2.98 -6.87
C ASN A 49 17.69 -1.50 -6.51
N ILE A 50 16.88 -1.05 -5.55
CA ILE A 50 16.77 0.36 -5.14
C ILE A 50 18.12 0.97 -4.78
N GLU A 51 19.01 0.17 -4.18
CA GLU A 51 20.35 0.62 -3.76
C GLU A 51 21.27 0.99 -4.93
N LYS A 52 21.03 0.42 -6.11
CA LYS A 52 21.78 0.72 -7.34
C LYS A 52 21.22 1.96 -8.04
N ILE A 53 19.95 2.28 -7.79
CA ILE A 53 19.22 3.36 -8.46
C ILE A 53 19.23 4.63 -7.60
N ASP A 54 19.15 4.49 -6.28
CA ASP A 54 19.07 5.62 -5.35
C ASP A 54 20.44 6.31 -5.20
N PRO A 55 20.56 7.61 -5.54
CA PRO A 55 21.80 8.37 -5.38
C PRO A 55 22.25 8.49 -3.91
N LYS A 56 21.39 8.26 -2.91
CA LYS A 56 21.72 8.36 -1.47
C LYS A 56 22.52 7.19 -0.88
N ARG A 57 23.11 6.32 -1.73
CA ARG A 57 24.08 5.22 -1.48
C ARG A 57 23.84 4.26 -0.29
N ALA A 58 24.21 3.02 -0.58
CA ALA A 58 23.86 1.78 0.09
C ALA A 58 24.71 1.47 1.33
N THR A 59 24.03 1.10 2.42
CA THR A 59 24.62 0.32 3.51
C THR A 59 23.89 -1.01 3.52
N ALA A 60 24.55 -2.15 3.76
CA ALA A 60 23.91 -3.47 3.72
C ALA A 60 22.60 -3.57 4.54
N ASP A 61 22.52 -2.83 5.66
CA ASP A 61 21.30 -2.75 6.48
C ASP A 61 20.09 -2.14 5.74
N ARG A 62 20.31 -1.21 4.82
CA ARG A 62 19.25 -0.60 3.99
C ARG A 62 18.71 -1.63 3.01
N ALA A 63 19.59 -2.39 2.35
CA ALA A 63 19.24 -3.47 1.43
C ALA A 63 18.29 -4.47 2.07
N ALA A 64 18.63 -4.90 3.30
CA ALA A 64 17.83 -5.86 4.04
C ALA A 64 16.41 -5.34 4.33
N VAL A 65 16.26 -4.06 4.70
CA VAL A 65 14.95 -3.44 4.91
C VAL A 65 14.15 -3.37 3.60
N PHE A 66 14.77 -2.92 2.51
CA PHE A 66 14.10 -2.84 1.22
C PHE A 66 13.71 -4.20 0.65
N ASN A 67 14.56 -5.22 0.81
CA ASN A 67 14.22 -6.59 0.40
C ASN A 67 13.03 -7.15 1.18
N LYS A 68 12.94 -6.86 2.49
CA LYS A 68 11.77 -7.23 3.30
C LYS A 68 10.51 -6.52 2.82
N ILE A 69 10.59 -5.21 2.57
CA ILE A 69 9.46 -4.43 2.03
C ILE A 69 9.07 -4.96 0.64
N ALA A 70 10.03 -5.23 -0.24
CA ALA A 70 9.81 -5.78 -1.58
C ALA A 70 9.08 -7.13 -1.50
N THR A 71 9.56 -8.03 -0.63
CA THR A 71 8.95 -9.35 -0.42
C THR A 71 7.53 -9.23 0.12
N GLY A 72 7.29 -8.35 1.11
CA GLY A 72 5.95 -8.08 1.63
C GLY A 72 5.00 -7.50 0.57
N MET A 73 5.48 -6.54 -0.24
CA MET A 73 4.75 -5.99 -1.38
C MET A 73 4.39 -7.07 -2.39
N THR A 74 5.32 -7.96 -2.71
CA THR A 74 5.08 -9.05 -3.65
C THR A 74 4.08 -10.07 -3.12
N ILE A 75 4.16 -10.44 -1.84
CA ILE A 75 3.19 -11.33 -1.21
C ILE A 75 1.80 -10.68 -1.25
N PHE A 76 1.69 -9.40 -0.89
CA PHE A 76 0.42 -8.67 -0.94
C PHE A 76 -0.16 -8.59 -2.35
N LEU A 77 0.64 -8.19 -3.35
CA LEU A 77 0.19 -8.10 -4.74
C LEU A 77 -0.20 -9.47 -5.29
N THR A 78 0.49 -10.54 -4.88
CA THR A 78 0.13 -11.91 -5.24
C THR A 78 -1.21 -12.31 -4.62
N ALA A 79 -1.41 -12.05 -3.32
CA ALA A 79 -2.68 -12.30 -2.65
C ALA A 79 -3.83 -11.51 -3.30
N LEU A 80 -3.59 -10.24 -3.64
CA LEU A 80 -4.56 -9.40 -4.35
C LEU A 80 -4.91 -9.97 -5.72
N ASN A 81 -3.91 -10.42 -6.49
CA ASN A 81 -4.13 -11.10 -7.77
C ASN A 81 -4.98 -12.35 -7.61
N ILE A 82 -4.71 -13.17 -6.61
CA ILE A 82 -5.50 -14.38 -6.32
C ILE A 82 -6.95 -13.99 -6.01
N VAL A 83 -7.19 -12.95 -5.20
CA VAL A 83 -8.54 -12.46 -4.90
C VAL A 83 -9.26 -11.99 -6.18
N ILE A 84 -8.58 -11.24 -7.06
CA ILE A 84 -9.14 -10.78 -8.34
C ILE A 84 -9.52 -11.97 -9.23
N ILE A 85 -8.62 -12.96 -9.37
CA ILE A 85 -8.87 -14.16 -10.19
C ILE A 85 -10.07 -14.94 -9.65
N ILE A 86 -10.09 -15.23 -8.35
CA ILE A 86 -11.16 -16.00 -7.73
C ILE A 86 -12.50 -15.26 -7.80
N SER A 87 -12.49 -13.93 -7.62
CA SER A 87 -13.71 -13.11 -7.68
C SER A 87 -14.27 -13.02 -9.10
N GLY A 88 -13.40 -12.89 -10.12
CA GLY A 88 -13.82 -12.94 -11.52
C GLY A 88 -14.41 -14.30 -11.91
N LEU A 89 -13.85 -15.40 -11.39
CA LEU A 89 -14.36 -16.76 -11.63
C LEU A 89 -15.63 -17.10 -10.82
N ASN A 90 -15.93 -16.36 -9.74
CA ASN A 90 -17.07 -16.60 -8.87
C ASN A 90 -17.81 -15.28 -8.54
N PRO A 91 -18.44 -14.61 -9.53
CA PRO A 91 -19.08 -13.31 -9.31
C PRO A 91 -20.13 -13.33 -8.19
N ASP A 92 -20.89 -14.42 -8.09
CA ASP A 92 -22.00 -14.56 -7.14
C ASP A 92 -21.56 -14.64 -5.68
N LYS A 93 -20.29 -14.97 -5.42
CA LYS A 93 -19.79 -15.22 -4.07
C LYS A 93 -19.29 -13.97 -3.35
N LYS A 94 -19.23 -12.81 -4.03
CA LYS A 94 -18.77 -11.53 -3.47
C LYS A 94 -17.48 -11.66 -2.64
N ILE A 95 -16.50 -12.37 -3.19
CA ILE A 95 -15.26 -12.74 -2.48
C ILE A 95 -14.39 -11.51 -2.24
N ALA A 96 -14.33 -10.60 -3.22
CA ALA A 96 -13.62 -9.32 -3.11
C ALA A 96 -14.09 -8.51 -1.90
N ASP A 97 -15.40 -8.38 -1.67
CA ASP A 97 -16.00 -7.61 -0.58
C ASP A 97 -15.50 -8.07 0.80
N LYS A 98 -15.28 -9.38 0.96
CA LYS A 98 -14.84 -9.98 2.23
C LYS A 98 -13.32 -9.97 2.40
N ALA A 99 -12.58 -10.08 1.31
CA ALA A 99 -11.12 -10.28 1.35
C ALA A 99 -10.33 -8.98 1.23
N LEU A 100 -10.84 -7.97 0.50
CA LEU A 100 -10.04 -6.79 0.12
C LEU A 100 -9.70 -5.91 1.33
N LEU A 101 -10.70 -5.55 2.15
CA LEU A 101 -10.51 -4.70 3.33
C LEU A 101 -9.51 -5.29 4.34
N PRO A 102 -9.65 -6.55 4.81
CA PRO A 102 -8.69 -7.11 5.75
C PRO A 102 -7.30 -7.27 5.11
N LEU A 103 -7.21 -7.61 3.82
CA LEU A 103 -5.93 -7.69 3.11
C LEU A 103 -5.21 -6.33 3.08
N MET A 104 -5.94 -5.24 2.85
CA MET A 104 -5.40 -3.88 2.91
C MET A 104 -5.02 -3.47 4.33
N GLY A 105 -5.82 -3.82 5.33
CA GLY A 105 -5.50 -3.58 6.74
C GLY A 105 -4.19 -4.26 7.15
N LEU A 106 -4.03 -5.54 6.85
CA LEU A 106 -2.80 -6.30 7.11
C LEU A 106 -1.57 -5.69 6.42
N MET A 107 -1.76 -5.16 5.21
CA MET A 107 -0.70 -4.47 4.48
C MET A 107 -0.25 -3.19 5.19
N PHE A 108 -1.19 -2.40 5.72
CA PHE A 108 -0.87 -1.20 6.49
C PHE A 108 -0.18 -1.52 7.82
N ILE A 109 -0.57 -2.62 8.48
CA ILE A 109 0.13 -3.14 9.67
C ILE A 109 1.59 -3.46 9.31
N PHE A 110 1.79 -4.21 8.23
CA PHE A 110 3.12 -4.58 7.75
C PHE A 110 3.96 -3.33 7.45
N LEU A 111 3.46 -2.40 6.62
CA LEU A 111 4.19 -1.19 6.26
C LEU A 111 4.46 -0.30 7.49
N GLY A 112 3.48 -0.10 8.36
CA GLY A 112 3.61 0.68 9.59
C GLY A 112 4.74 0.17 10.49
N ASN A 113 4.89 -1.16 10.58
CA ASN A 113 5.99 -1.77 11.31
C ASN A 113 7.36 -1.49 10.68
N TYR A 114 7.47 -1.29 9.36
CA TYR A 114 8.75 -1.01 8.71
C TYR A 114 9.07 0.49 8.58
N MET A 115 8.09 1.40 8.71
CA MET A 115 8.29 2.85 8.50
C MET A 115 9.46 3.42 9.30
N HIS A 116 9.62 3.03 10.57
CA HIS A 116 10.69 3.54 11.43
C HIS A 116 12.10 3.08 11.02
N SER A 117 12.19 1.97 10.28
CA SER A 117 13.45 1.40 9.79
C SER A 117 13.87 1.97 8.44
N VAL A 118 12.98 2.68 7.74
CA VAL A 118 13.27 3.30 6.44
C VAL A 118 14.10 4.56 6.66
N LYS A 119 15.31 4.60 6.10
CA LYS A 119 16.18 5.80 6.08
C LYS A 119 15.79 6.73 4.91
N PRO A 120 16.17 8.03 4.95
CA PRO A 120 15.90 8.97 3.87
C PRO A 120 16.33 8.43 2.51
N ASN A 121 15.38 8.34 1.57
CA ASN A 121 15.56 7.76 0.25
C ASN A 121 14.56 8.38 -0.72
N TYR A 122 14.76 8.20 -2.02
CA TYR A 122 13.91 8.83 -3.03
C TYR A 122 12.70 7.99 -3.48
N PHE A 123 12.45 6.82 -2.90
CA PHE A 123 11.44 5.87 -3.40
C PHE A 123 10.34 5.50 -2.38
N VAL A 124 10.70 5.21 -1.13
CA VAL A 124 9.83 4.67 -0.08
C VAL A 124 9.70 5.65 1.08
N GLY A 125 8.47 5.84 1.56
CA GLY A 125 8.15 6.68 2.71
C GLY A 125 7.52 8.03 2.33
N ILE A 126 7.42 8.92 3.31
CA ILE A 126 6.84 10.26 3.18
C ILE A 126 7.93 11.21 2.67
N ARG A 127 7.92 11.47 1.35
CA ARG A 127 8.98 12.16 0.61
C ARG A 127 8.63 13.62 0.30
N ILE A 128 8.54 14.45 1.34
CA ILE A 128 8.30 15.90 1.22
C ILE A 128 9.65 16.63 1.25
N PRO A 129 9.85 17.79 0.57
CA PRO A 129 11.17 18.41 0.43
C PRO A 129 11.92 18.58 1.76
N TRP A 130 11.23 19.05 2.80
CA TRP A 130 11.83 19.22 4.12
C TRP A 130 12.15 17.90 4.84
N THR A 131 11.45 16.79 4.58
CA THR A 131 11.83 15.47 5.13
C THR A 131 13.06 14.89 4.43
N LEU A 132 13.22 15.15 3.13
CA LEU A 132 14.31 14.59 2.35
C LEU A 132 15.66 15.23 2.69
N HIS A 133 15.65 16.49 3.11
CA HIS A 133 16.86 17.26 3.45
C HIS A 133 17.13 17.36 4.96
N ASP A 134 16.29 16.75 5.80
CA ASP A 134 16.42 16.77 7.26
C ASP A 134 16.22 15.37 7.84
N GLU A 135 17.31 14.71 8.25
CA GLU A 135 17.25 13.36 8.82
C GLU A 135 16.45 13.29 10.13
N ASP A 136 16.45 14.35 10.95
CA ASP A 136 15.72 14.37 12.20
C ASP A 136 14.22 14.51 11.95
N ASN A 137 13.83 15.35 10.99
CA ASN A 137 12.45 15.44 10.54
C ASN A 137 11.98 14.09 9.95
N TRP A 138 12.81 13.47 9.10
CA TRP A 138 12.53 12.15 8.54
C TRP A 138 12.27 11.10 9.63
N LYS A 139 13.20 10.94 10.59
CA LYS A 139 13.10 9.94 11.67
C LYS A 139 11.84 10.16 12.52
N LYS A 140 11.57 11.39 12.94
CA LYS A 140 10.40 11.72 13.77
C LYS A 140 9.09 11.48 13.01
N THR A 141 9.03 11.89 11.75
CA THR A 141 7.83 11.73 10.90
C THR A 141 7.54 10.26 10.61
N HIS A 142 8.55 9.47 10.26
CA HIS A 142 8.38 8.05 9.97
C HIS A 142 8.12 7.21 11.22
N ARG A 143 8.63 7.62 12.40
CA ARG A 143 8.25 7.02 13.67
C ARG A 143 6.77 7.24 13.99
N LEU A 144 6.28 8.48 13.84
CA LEU A 144 4.87 8.80 14.02
C LEU A 144 3.99 8.06 13.00
N ALA A 145 4.37 8.10 11.72
CA ALA A 145 3.66 7.42 10.65
C ALA A 145 3.62 5.91 10.91
N GLY A 146 4.71 5.28 11.36
CA GLY A 146 4.73 3.87 11.70
C GLY A 146 3.67 3.48 12.73
N THR A 147 3.56 4.23 13.83
CA THR A 147 2.53 4.00 14.85
C THR A 147 1.12 4.18 14.31
N ILE A 148 0.87 5.27 13.58
CA ILE A 148 -0.46 5.58 13.04
C ILE A 148 -0.87 4.56 11.98
N TRP A 149 0.06 4.15 11.11
CA TRP A 149 -0.20 3.17 10.06
C TRP A 149 -0.44 1.78 10.62
N PHE A 150 0.33 1.38 11.64
CA PHE A 150 0.12 0.12 12.33
C PHE A 150 -1.24 0.08 13.02
N ALA A 151 -1.57 1.11 13.80
CA ALA A 151 -2.86 1.19 14.51
C ALA A 151 -4.05 1.31 13.53
N GLY A 152 -3.90 2.11 12.47
CA GLY A 152 -4.89 2.26 11.41
C GLY A 152 -5.14 0.96 10.66
N GLY A 153 -4.09 0.20 10.35
CA GLY A 153 -4.20 -1.13 9.73
C GLY A 153 -4.93 -2.14 10.61
N ILE A 154 -4.66 -2.14 11.93
CA ILE A 154 -5.41 -2.95 12.90
C ILE A 154 -6.89 -2.55 12.88
N LEU A 155 -7.17 -1.25 12.97
CA LEU A 155 -8.53 -0.74 12.99
C LEU A 155 -9.30 -1.12 11.72
N ILE A 156 -8.70 -0.95 10.53
CA ILE A 156 -9.29 -1.37 9.25
C ILE A 156 -9.58 -2.87 9.26
N THR A 157 -8.62 -3.69 9.71
CA THR A 157 -8.78 -5.15 9.76
C THR A 157 -9.92 -5.54 10.69
N LEU A 158 -10.00 -4.98 11.89
CA LEU A 158 -11.06 -5.28 12.86
C LEU A 158 -12.44 -4.80 12.39
N LEU A 159 -12.52 -3.60 11.83
CA LEU A 159 -13.76 -3.07 11.26
C LEU A 159 -14.29 -3.99 10.16
N SER A 160 -13.40 -4.50 9.30
CA SER A 160 -13.80 -5.40 8.21
C SER A 160 -14.49 -6.69 8.66
N LEU A 161 -14.32 -7.10 9.92
CA LEU A 161 -14.94 -8.30 10.50
C LEU A 161 -16.31 -8.03 11.11
N VAL A 162 -16.63 -6.77 11.42
CA VAL A 162 -17.81 -6.40 12.22
C VAL A 162 -18.82 -5.60 11.41
N VAL A 163 -18.37 -4.74 10.50
CA VAL A 163 -19.25 -3.87 9.71
C VAL A 163 -19.51 -4.41 8.31
N SER A 164 -20.53 -3.86 7.64
CA SER A 164 -20.77 -4.15 6.22
C SER A 164 -19.60 -3.68 5.36
N ALA A 165 -19.43 -4.29 4.18
CA ALA A 165 -18.36 -3.93 3.25
C ALA A 165 -18.38 -2.44 2.86
N GLU A 166 -19.57 -1.87 2.66
CA GLU A 166 -19.75 -0.45 2.33
C GLU A 166 -19.31 0.47 3.47
N THR A 167 -19.78 0.23 4.70
CA THR A 167 -19.37 1.01 5.87
C THR A 167 -17.87 0.86 6.13
N GLY A 168 -17.34 -0.35 5.95
CA GLY A 168 -15.91 -0.63 6.07
C GLY A 168 -15.08 0.13 5.05
N ALA A 169 -15.53 0.23 3.80
CA ALA A 169 -14.85 0.96 2.73
C ALA A 169 -14.79 2.47 3.02
N ILE A 170 -15.90 3.06 3.48
CA ILE A 170 -15.95 4.46 3.89
C ILE A 170 -15.02 4.70 5.09
N ALA A 171 -15.09 3.85 6.12
CA ALA A 171 -14.22 3.95 7.29
C ALA A 171 -12.74 3.86 6.90
N MET A 172 -12.39 2.95 6.00
CA MET A 172 -11.03 2.80 5.48
C MET A 172 -10.54 4.07 4.78
N GLN A 173 -11.36 4.71 3.93
CA GLN A 173 -10.98 5.97 3.27
C GLN A 173 -10.68 7.08 4.29
N ILE A 174 -11.52 7.21 5.33
CA ILE A 174 -11.31 8.18 6.42
C ILE A 174 -10.01 7.87 7.17
N ILE A 175 -9.78 6.60 7.54
CA ILE A 175 -8.58 6.17 8.27
C ILE A 175 -7.32 6.43 7.43
N ILE A 176 -7.34 6.14 6.13
CA ILE A 176 -6.22 6.43 5.23
C ILE A 176 -5.96 7.94 5.14
N GLY A 177 -7.01 8.75 5.05
CA GLY A 177 -6.90 10.22 5.10
C GLY A 177 -6.13 10.67 6.35
N ILE A 178 -6.49 10.14 7.51
CA ILE A 178 -5.82 10.42 8.79
C ILE A 178 -4.35 9.94 8.77
N MET A 179 -4.11 8.71 8.30
CA MET A 179 -2.78 8.09 8.20
C MET A 179 -1.80 8.89 7.32
N VAL A 180 -2.31 9.64 6.34
CA VAL A 180 -1.50 10.46 5.44
C VAL A 180 -1.39 11.91 5.93
N LEU A 181 -2.52 12.52 6.31
CA LEU A 181 -2.56 13.94 6.65
C LEU A 181 -1.81 14.25 7.96
N ILE A 182 -1.92 13.38 8.98
CA ILE A 182 -1.26 13.64 10.28
C ILE A 182 0.27 13.67 10.14
N PRO A 183 0.95 12.66 9.54
CA PRO A 183 2.40 12.72 9.36
C PRO A 183 2.87 13.91 8.52
N ILE A 184 2.12 14.29 7.48
CA ILE A 184 2.44 15.45 6.65
C ILE A 184 2.38 16.74 7.47
N ALA A 185 1.28 16.96 8.20
CA ALA A 185 1.09 18.14 9.04
C ALA A 185 2.17 18.20 10.13
N TYR A 186 2.45 17.07 10.78
CA TYR A 186 3.51 16.98 11.79
C TYR A 186 4.89 17.34 11.22
N SER A 187 5.20 16.81 10.03
CA SER A 187 6.46 17.09 9.35
C SER A 187 6.62 18.56 8.97
N PHE A 188 5.53 19.22 8.54
CA PHE A 188 5.51 20.65 8.26
C PHE A 188 5.72 21.50 9.52
N ILE A 189 5.11 21.11 10.65
CA ILE A 189 5.32 21.80 11.94
C ILE A 189 6.79 21.70 12.36
N LEU A 190 7.42 20.54 12.24
CA LEU A 190 8.84 20.36 12.54
C LEU A 190 9.72 21.26 11.66
N PHE A 191 9.41 21.34 10.37
CA PHE A 191 10.12 22.21 9.43
C PHE A 191 10.02 23.69 9.83
N ARG A 192 8.80 24.19 10.13
CA ARG A 192 8.61 25.59 10.56
C ARG A 192 9.34 25.91 11.86
N LYS A 193 9.32 24.99 12.83
CA LYS A 193 10.01 25.17 14.12
C LYS A 193 11.52 25.30 13.93
N LYS A 194 12.12 24.53 13.01
CA LYS A 194 13.55 24.60 12.70
C LYS A 194 13.94 25.91 12.00
N GLN A 195 13.09 26.44 11.14
CA GLN A 195 13.34 27.74 10.52
C GLN A 195 13.32 28.88 11.55
N SER A 196 12.34 28.90 12.47
CA SER A 196 12.25 29.94 13.49
C SER A 196 13.44 29.96 14.44
N SER A 197 14.03 28.80 14.76
CA SER A 197 15.22 28.75 15.62
C SER A 197 16.48 29.27 14.92
N ASN A 198 16.62 29.03 13.61
CA ASN A 198 17.78 29.49 12.83
C ASN A 198 17.77 31.01 12.58
N THR A 199 16.63 31.68 12.72
CA THR A 199 16.54 33.15 12.60
C THR A 199 16.91 33.88 13.89
N GLN A 200 16.99 33.17 15.03
CA GLN A 200 17.26 33.74 16.35
C GLN A 200 18.71 33.52 16.83
N SER A 201 19.52 32.79 16.07
CA SER A 201 20.94 32.50 16.31
C SER A 201 21.83 33.30 15.37
#